data_AF-B9G987-F1
#
_entry.id   AF-B9G987-F1
#
_cell.length_a   1.000
_cell.length_b   1.000
_cell.length_c   1.000
_cell.angle_alpha   90.00
_cell.angle_beta   90.00
_cell.angle_gamma   90.00
#
_symmetry.space_group_name_H-M   'P 1'
#
loop_
_entity.id
_entity.type
_entity.pdbx_description
1 polymer ?
#
loop_
_entity_poly.entity_id
_entity_poly.type
_entity_poly.pdbx_seq_one_letter_code
_entity_poly.pdbx_strand_id
1 'polypeptide(L)'
;MKPENILLDEDMEPKITDFGLSKLLNRDGSGPDMSRIRGTRGYMAPEWVSSLPITEKVDVYSYGVVLLELVKGMRILDWVLDGKEGLEADVRSVVKMVVSKLESNMESWVADLMDDRLHGEFNHLQARLLMQLAVSCLEEDKNKRPTMKYIVQMLISAEDEAHAFT
;
A
#
# COMPACT_ATOMS: atom_id res chain seq x y z
N MET A 1 -8.56 -4.84 0.57
CA MET A 1 -7.79 -4.91 1.85
C MET A 1 -7.85 -3.57 2.60
N LYS A 2 -7.83 -3.54 3.94
CA LYS A 2 -7.66 -2.31 4.74
C LYS A 2 -7.13 -2.64 6.15
N PRO A 3 -6.55 -1.69 6.90
CA PRO A 3 -5.92 -2.00 8.18
C PRO A 3 -6.88 -2.52 9.26
N GLU A 4 -8.15 -2.09 9.28
CA GLU A 4 -9.14 -2.64 10.23
C GLU A 4 -9.44 -4.13 10.00
N ASN A 5 -9.09 -4.65 8.82
CA ASN A 5 -9.25 -6.05 8.46
C ASN A 5 -7.93 -6.85 8.64
N ILE A 6 -6.89 -6.25 9.23
CA ILE A 6 -5.63 -6.89 9.59
C ILE A 6 -5.52 -6.82 11.11
N LEU A 7 -5.83 -7.93 11.77
CA LEU A 7 -5.74 -8.06 13.22
C LEU A 7 -4.35 -8.55 13.61
N LEU A 8 -3.95 -8.29 14.86
CA LEU A 8 -2.73 -8.84 15.45
C LEU A 8 -3.14 -9.76 16.60
N ASP A 9 -2.49 -10.92 16.71
CA ASP A 9 -2.63 -11.78 17.88
C ASP A 9 -1.66 -11.38 19.01
N GLU A 10 -1.58 -12.18 20.07
CA GLU A 10 -0.74 -11.91 21.25
C GLU A 10 0.76 -11.84 20.91
N ASP A 11 1.19 -12.51 19.83
CA ASP A 11 2.58 -12.54 19.36
C ASP A 11 2.85 -11.47 18.29
N MET A 12 1.92 -10.54 18.06
CA MET A 12 1.97 -9.53 17.00
C MET A 12 1.95 -10.11 15.58
N GLU A 13 1.44 -11.35 15.41
CA GLU A 13 1.33 -11.97 14.09
C GLU A 13 0.07 -11.48 13.36
N PRO A 14 0.19 -10.97 12.12
CA PRO A 14 -0.95 -10.44 11.38
C PRO A 14 -1.90 -11.53 10.89
N LYS A 15 -3.20 -11.35 11.14
CA LYS A 15 -4.29 -12.19 10.64
C LYS A 15 -5.28 -11.37 9.82
N ILE A 16 -5.54 -11.81 8.59
CA ILE A 16 -6.56 -11.18 7.73
C ILE A 16 -7.95 -11.65 8.18
N THR A 17 -8.86 -10.70 8.34
CA THR A 17 -10.27 -10.93 8.68
C THR A 17 -11.23 -10.32 7.65
N ASP A 18 -12.53 -10.50 7.88
CA ASP A 18 -13.63 -9.91 7.12
C ASP A 18 -13.57 -10.22 5.61
N PHE A 19 -13.87 -11.48 5.31
CA PHE A 19 -14.04 -11.99 3.95
C PHE A 19 -15.47 -11.75 3.40
N GLY A 20 -16.28 -10.90 4.04
CA GLY A 20 -17.69 -10.69 3.67
C GLY A 20 -17.91 -10.12 2.27
N LEU A 21 -16.88 -9.52 1.69
CA LEU A 21 -16.85 -9.02 0.32
C LEU A 21 -15.91 -9.81 -0.61
N SER A 22 -15.23 -10.84 -0.09
CA SER A 22 -14.34 -11.68 -0.88
C SER A 22 -15.15 -12.49 -1.89
N LYS A 23 -14.60 -12.63 -3.11
CA LYS A 23 -15.22 -13.41 -4.17
C LYS A 23 -14.23 -14.43 -4.70
N LEU A 24 -14.69 -15.66 -4.87
CA LEU A 24 -13.95 -16.68 -5.60
C LEU A 24 -14.06 -16.36 -7.08
N LEU A 25 -12.93 -16.16 -7.74
CA LEU A 25 -12.86 -16.09 -9.20
C LEU A 25 -13.01 -17.51 -9.75
N ASN A 26 -14.00 -17.72 -10.62
CA ASN A 26 -14.13 -18.98 -11.34
C ASN A 26 -12.90 -19.16 -12.25
N ARG A 27 -12.42 -20.40 -12.34
CA ARG A 27 -11.18 -20.78 -13.06
C ARG A 27 -11.25 -20.53 -14.57
N ASP A 28 -12.45 -20.24 -15.09
CA ASP A 28 -12.74 -19.92 -16.48
C ASP A 28 -12.67 -18.43 -16.81
N GLY A 29 -12.31 -17.58 -15.83
CA GLY A 29 -12.20 -16.13 -16.05
C GLY A 29 -13.54 -15.42 -16.20
N SER A 30 -14.66 -16.11 -15.97
CA SER A 30 -15.98 -15.48 -15.83
C SER A 30 -15.98 -14.68 -14.53
N GLY A 31 -15.70 -13.38 -14.64
CA GLY A 31 -15.73 -12.47 -13.50
C GLY A 31 -17.11 -12.49 -12.84
N PRO A 32 -17.19 -12.55 -11.50
CA PRO A 32 -18.49 -12.57 -10.81
C PRO A 32 -19.26 -11.29 -11.13
N ASP A 33 -20.56 -11.42 -11.42
CA ASP A 33 -21.45 -10.32 -11.77
C ASP A 33 -21.36 -9.20 -10.69
N MET A 34 -20.76 -8.07 -11.06
CA MET A 34 -20.46 -6.94 -10.17
C MET A 34 -21.64 -5.98 -10.13
N SER A 35 -22.82 -6.45 -9.76
CA SER A 35 -24.03 -5.62 -9.85
C SER A 35 -24.06 -4.42 -8.87
N ARG A 36 -23.16 -4.35 -7.89
CA ARG A 36 -23.04 -3.22 -6.94
C ARG A 36 -21.59 -2.98 -6.52
N ILE A 37 -21.10 -1.75 -6.69
CA ILE A 37 -19.84 -1.28 -6.11
C ILE A 37 -19.94 -1.39 -4.58
N ARG A 38 -19.10 -2.23 -3.97
CA ARG A 38 -18.95 -2.37 -2.51
C ARG A 38 -17.45 -2.31 -2.18
N GLY A 39 -17.06 -1.54 -1.17
CA GLY A 39 -15.66 -1.36 -0.78
C GLY A 39 -15.50 -0.22 0.23
N THR A 40 -14.31 -0.11 0.82
CA THR A 40 -13.99 0.97 1.76
C THR A 40 -13.31 2.12 1.00
N ARG A 41 -13.91 3.32 1.06
CA ARG A 41 -13.34 4.53 0.45
C ARG A 41 -11.91 4.76 0.96
N GLY A 42 -11.02 5.16 0.06
CA GLY A 42 -9.59 5.35 0.37
C GLY A 42 -8.72 4.14 0.01
N TYR A 43 -9.28 2.92 -0.01
CA TYR A 43 -8.54 1.69 -0.33
C TYR A 43 -8.96 1.07 -1.68
N MET A 44 -10.00 1.60 -2.32
CA MET A 44 -10.54 1.06 -3.57
C MET A 44 -9.69 1.46 -4.78
N ALA A 45 -9.33 0.46 -5.59
CA ALA A 45 -8.62 0.70 -6.85
C ALA A 45 -9.47 1.51 -7.85
N PRO A 46 -8.85 2.35 -8.71
CA PRO A 46 -9.57 3.20 -9.66
C PRO A 46 -10.50 2.42 -10.60
N GLU A 47 -10.08 1.23 -11.04
CA GLU A 47 -10.89 0.36 -11.91
C GLU A 47 -12.13 -0.18 -11.20
N TRP A 48 -12.08 -0.34 -9.88
CA TRP A 48 -13.21 -0.80 -9.09
C TRP A 48 -14.28 0.29 -8.98
N VAL A 49 -13.86 1.54 -8.78
CA VAL A 49 -14.77 2.71 -8.73
C VAL A 49 -15.37 2.98 -10.11
N SER A 50 -14.59 2.78 -11.16
CA SER A 50 -15.01 3.00 -12.55
C SER A 50 -15.84 1.86 -13.14
N SER A 51 -16.18 0.84 -12.34
CA SER A 51 -16.90 -0.37 -12.78
C SER A 51 -16.24 -1.07 -13.98
N LEU A 52 -14.92 -0.98 -14.08
CA LEU A 52 -14.12 -1.68 -15.09
C LEU A 52 -13.88 -3.14 -14.63
N PRO A 53 -13.45 -4.04 -15.53
CA PRO A 53 -13.15 -5.42 -15.16
C PRO A 53 -12.13 -5.48 -14.02
N ILE A 54 -12.54 -6.05 -12.90
CA ILE A 54 -11.71 -6.21 -11.71
C ILE A 54 -10.88 -7.49 -11.81
N THR A 55 -9.73 -7.51 -11.15
CA THR A 55 -8.88 -8.69 -10.99
C THR A 55 -8.31 -8.69 -9.58
N GLU A 56 -7.47 -9.66 -9.22
CA GLU A 56 -6.74 -9.69 -7.95
C GLU A 56 -5.89 -8.42 -7.70
N LYS A 57 -5.62 -7.63 -8.74
CA LYS A 57 -4.87 -6.37 -8.66
C LYS A 57 -5.56 -5.27 -7.85
N VAL A 58 -6.85 -5.40 -7.56
CA VAL A 58 -7.56 -4.46 -6.68
C VAL A 58 -7.14 -4.63 -5.21
N ASP A 59 -6.79 -5.85 -4.81
CA ASP A 59 -6.21 -6.11 -3.49
C ASP A 59 -4.75 -5.64 -3.41
N VAL A 60 -4.00 -5.75 -4.51
CA VAL A 60 -2.64 -5.18 -4.60
C VAL A 60 -2.67 -3.66 -4.40
N TYR A 61 -3.61 -2.96 -5.05
CA TYR A 61 -3.78 -1.51 -4.85
C TYR A 61 -4.11 -1.18 -3.40
N SER A 62 -5.09 -1.89 -2.83
CA SER A 62 -5.48 -1.72 -1.44
C SER A 62 -4.29 -1.92 -0.49
N TYR A 63 -3.45 -2.92 -0.75
CA TYR A 63 -2.23 -3.20 0.02
C TYR A 63 -1.19 -2.08 -0.10
N GLY A 64 -1.04 -1.47 -1.28
CA GLY A 64 -0.19 -0.30 -1.47
C GLY A 64 -0.58 0.88 -0.58
N VAL A 65 -1.88 1.12 -0.40
CA VAL A 65 -2.39 2.13 0.56
C VAL A 65 -1.99 1.75 1.99
N VAL A 66 -2.20 0.50 2.39
CA VAL A 66 -1.81 -0.01 3.71
C VAL A 66 -0.32 0.18 3.98
N LEU A 67 0.54 -0.09 2.99
CA LEU A 67 1.99 0.10 3.13
C LEU A 67 2.37 1.56 3.39
N LEU A 68 1.77 2.52 2.67
CA LEU A 68 2.03 3.94 2.93
C LEU A 68 1.57 4.35 4.34
N GLU A 69 0.38 3.90 4.76
CA GLU A 69 -0.12 4.18 6.11
C GLU A 69 0.75 3.56 7.18
N LEU A 70 1.31 2.37 6.94
CA LEU A 70 2.22 1.69 7.85
C LEU A 70 3.53 2.47 8.00
N VAL A 71 4.10 2.92 6.88
CA VAL A 71 5.35 3.69 6.84
C VAL A 71 5.22 5.02 7.59
N LYS A 72 4.11 5.75 7.40
CA LYS A 72 3.88 7.04 8.06
C LYS A 72 3.26 6.93 9.46
N GLY A 73 2.65 5.79 9.79
CA GLY A 73 2.00 5.56 11.07
C GLY A 73 0.63 6.25 11.22
N MET A 74 0.04 6.76 10.13
CA MET A 74 -1.26 7.44 10.12
C MET A 74 -2.00 7.24 8.80
N ARG A 75 -3.32 7.48 8.80
CA ARG A 75 -4.17 7.32 7.61
C ARG A 75 -3.76 8.28 6.51
N ILE A 76 -3.81 7.85 5.24
CA ILE A 76 -3.44 8.70 4.09
C ILE A 76 -4.26 10.00 4.08
N LEU A 77 -5.55 9.90 4.42
CA LEU A 77 -6.46 11.06 4.41
C LEU A 77 -6.07 12.14 5.42
N ASP A 78 -5.34 11.76 6.47
CA ASP A 78 -4.86 12.68 7.51
C ASP A 78 -3.50 13.30 7.16
N TRP A 79 -2.88 12.92 6.03
CA TRP A 79 -1.58 13.48 5.63
C TRP A 79 -1.72 14.94 5.25
N VAL A 80 -0.87 15.79 5.83
CA VAL A 80 -0.75 17.19 5.46
C VAL A 80 0.30 17.31 4.36
N LEU A 81 -0.12 17.69 3.15
CA LEU A 81 0.79 17.98 2.04
C LEU A 81 1.14 19.48 2.04
N ASP A 82 2.43 19.79 1.93
CA ASP A 82 3.02 21.14 2.05
C ASP A 82 2.12 22.27 1.47
N GLY A 83 1.62 23.12 2.38
CA GLY A 83 1.13 24.46 2.06
C GLY A 83 -0.35 24.61 1.68
N LYS A 84 -1.17 23.56 1.73
CA LYS A 84 -2.63 23.70 1.59
C LYS A 84 -3.34 23.24 2.85
N GLU A 85 -3.33 24.09 3.88
CA GLU A 85 -4.21 23.94 5.03
C GLU A 85 -5.65 23.68 4.53
N GLY A 86 -6.20 22.52 4.87
CA GLY A 86 -7.59 22.16 4.58
C GLY A 86 -7.85 21.30 3.35
N LEU A 87 -6.83 20.84 2.60
CA LEU A 87 -7.03 19.81 1.57
C LEU A 87 -6.57 18.45 2.10
N GLU A 88 -7.52 17.57 2.42
CA GLU A 88 -7.25 16.14 2.70
C GLU A 88 -6.43 15.57 1.55
N ALA A 89 -5.35 14.87 1.87
CA ALA A 89 -4.55 14.22 0.85
C ALA A 89 -5.35 13.09 0.19
N ASP A 90 -5.30 13.02 -1.13
CA ASP A 90 -5.78 11.87 -1.87
C ASP A 90 -4.61 10.93 -2.19
N VAL A 91 -4.90 9.65 -2.42
CA VAL A 91 -3.87 8.64 -2.69
C VAL A 91 -2.99 9.04 -3.88
N ARG A 92 -3.54 9.69 -4.91
CA ARG A 92 -2.80 10.08 -6.11
C ARG A 92 -1.84 11.25 -5.82
N SER A 93 -2.25 12.23 -5.02
CA SER A 93 -1.39 13.35 -4.63
C SER A 93 -0.23 12.87 -3.74
N VAL A 94 -0.51 11.96 -2.81
CA VAL A 94 0.53 11.30 -2.00
C VAL A 94 1.50 10.52 -2.88
N VAL A 95 1.00 9.66 -3.79
CA VAL A 95 1.87 8.88 -4.69
C VAL A 95 2.77 9.78 -5.51
N LYS A 96 2.24 10.87 -6.09
CA LYS A 96 3.06 11.84 -6.85
C LYS A 96 4.17 12.46 -5.99
N MET A 97 3.85 12.83 -4.76
CA MET A 97 4.82 13.38 -3.82
C MET A 97 5.91 12.36 -3.49
N VAL A 98 5.55 11.11 -3.18
CA VAL A 98 6.50 10.03 -2.88
C VAL A 98 7.38 9.70 -4.10
N VAL A 99 6.80 9.63 -5.30
CA VAL A 99 7.56 9.43 -6.56
C VAL A 99 8.60 10.53 -6.75
N SER A 100 8.20 11.80 -6.58
CA SER A 100 9.12 12.93 -6.76
C SER A 100 10.28 12.90 -5.76
N LYS A 101 10.04 12.43 -4.53
CA LYS A 101 11.07 12.23 -3.51
C LYS A 101 11.98 11.05 -3.85
N LEU A 102 11.41 9.92 -4.31
CA LEU A 102 12.16 8.72 -4.73
C LEU A 102 13.14 8.99 -5.89
N GLU A 103 12.76 9.88 -6.80
CA GLU A 103 13.58 10.32 -7.95
C GLU A 103 14.62 11.38 -7.56
N SER A 104 14.50 11.99 -6.39
CA SER A 104 15.48 12.97 -5.91
C SER A 104 16.78 12.28 -5.47
N ASN A 105 17.92 12.92 -5.72
CA ASN A 105 19.24 12.42 -5.30
C ASN A 105 19.53 12.64 -3.81
N MET A 106 18.58 13.17 -3.03
CA MET A 106 18.74 13.34 -1.60
C MET A 106 18.16 12.11 -0.91
N GLU A 107 18.80 11.58 0.14
CA GLU A 107 18.20 10.48 0.94
C GLU A 107 17.46 10.98 2.18
N SER A 108 17.63 12.26 2.54
CA SER A 108 17.06 12.86 3.74
C SER A 108 15.53 12.80 3.78
N TRP A 109 14.88 12.74 2.61
CA TRP A 109 13.42 12.68 2.53
C TRP A 109 12.82 11.41 3.12
N VAL A 110 13.61 10.32 3.23
CA VAL A 110 13.12 9.06 3.80
C VAL A 110 12.65 9.30 5.22
N ALA A 111 13.46 10.00 6.03
CA ALA A 111 13.10 10.32 7.42
C ALA A 111 11.84 11.19 7.52
N ASP A 112 11.64 12.15 6.61
CA ASP A 112 10.45 13.02 6.61
C ASP A 112 9.13 12.25 6.40
N LEU A 113 9.20 11.11 5.70
CA LEU A 113 8.03 10.28 5.38
C LEU A 113 7.79 9.15 6.36
N MET A 114 8.73 8.86 7.26
CA MET A 114 8.52 7.84 8.28
C MET A 114 7.61 8.35 9.40
N ASP A 115 7.10 7.40 10.18
CA ASP A 115 6.44 7.66 11.45
C ASP A 115 7.42 8.29 12.46
N ASP A 116 7.10 9.50 12.92
CA ASP A 116 7.94 10.25 13.85
C ASP A 116 8.12 9.52 15.20
N ARG A 117 7.20 8.61 15.54
CA ARG A 117 7.28 7.76 16.74
C ARG A 117 8.40 6.71 16.68
N LEU A 118 8.94 6.46 15.49
CA LEU A 118 10.12 5.61 15.32
C LEU A 118 11.40 6.33 15.76
N HIS A 119 11.38 7.66 15.96
CA HIS A 119 12.54 8.43 16.42
C HIS A 119 13.83 8.22 15.59
N GLY A 120 13.69 7.91 14.30
CA GLY A 120 14.82 7.59 13.42
C GLY A 120 15.35 6.16 13.53
N GLU A 121 14.76 5.32 14.38
CA GLU A 121 15.16 3.92 14.59
C GLU A 121 14.51 3.00 13.55
N PHE A 122 14.97 3.10 12.30
CA PHE A 122 14.55 2.21 11.22
C PHE A 122 15.66 2.02 10.20
N ASN A 123 15.58 0.94 9.43
CA ASN A 123 16.52 0.70 8.34
C ASN A 123 16.11 1.51 7.10
N HIS A 124 16.96 2.46 6.68
CA HIS A 124 16.69 3.34 5.54
C HIS A 124 16.51 2.60 4.20
N LEU A 125 17.24 1.50 3.98
CA LEU A 125 17.13 0.70 2.76
C LEU A 125 15.80 -0.03 2.71
N GLN A 126 15.38 -0.64 3.82
CA GLN A 126 14.08 -1.30 3.93
C GLN A 126 12.93 -0.29 3.81
N ALA A 127 13.04 0.87 4.44
CA ALA A 127 12.06 1.95 4.31
C ALA A 127 11.90 2.42 2.86
N ARG A 128 13.03 2.65 2.15
CA ARG A 128 13.02 2.99 0.72
C ARG A 128 12.35 1.90 -0.12
N LEU A 129 12.68 0.63 0.13
CA LEU A 129 12.06 -0.49 -0.58
C LEU A 129 10.55 -0.55 -0.34
N LEU A 130 10.09 -0.42 0.91
CA LEU A 130 8.67 -0.41 1.23
C LEU A 130 7.92 0.69 0.47
N MET A 131 8.50 1.89 0.38
CA MET A 131 7.92 2.99 -0.38
C MET A 131 7.90 2.74 -1.88
N GLN A 132 8.97 2.16 -2.45
CA GLN A 132 8.99 1.76 -3.86
C GLN A 132 7.92 0.70 -4.17
N LEU A 133 7.77 -0.30 -3.31
CA LEU A 133 6.73 -1.31 -3.44
C LEU A 133 5.33 -0.70 -3.33
N ALA A 134 5.13 0.20 -2.37
CA ALA A 134 3.85 0.87 -2.16
C ALA A 134 3.44 1.68 -3.41
N VAL A 135 4.33 2.51 -3.95
CA VAL A 135 4.10 3.26 -5.19
C VAL A 135 3.81 2.33 -6.37
N SER A 136 4.58 1.24 -6.52
CA SER A 136 4.36 0.25 -7.59
C SER A 136 2.99 -0.43 -7.49
N CYS A 137 2.51 -0.68 -6.27
CA CYS A 137 1.18 -1.22 -6.02
C CYS A 137 0.05 -0.24 -6.38
N LEU A 138 0.34 1.07 -6.31
CA LEU A 138 -0.61 2.16 -6.53
C LEU A 138 -0.64 2.69 -7.97
N GLU A 139 0.03 2.01 -8.91
CA GLU A 139 -0.06 2.29 -10.34
C GLU A 139 -1.51 2.34 -10.82
N GLU A 140 -1.84 3.37 -11.62
CA GLU A 140 -3.18 3.54 -12.20
C GLU A 140 -3.50 2.39 -13.18
N ASP A 141 -2.50 1.97 -13.97
CA ASP A 141 -2.60 0.78 -14.81
C ASP A 141 -2.38 -0.48 -13.96
N LYS A 142 -3.48 -1.22 -13.73
CA LYS A 142 -3.46 -2.49 -12.97
C LYS A 142 -2.49 -3.54 -13.51
N ASN A 143 -2.12 -3.47 -14.79
CA ASN A 143 -1.17 -4.42 -15.39
C ASN A 143 0.28 -4.13 -14.98
N LYS A 144 0.60 -2.87 -14.62
CA LYS A 144 1.92 -2.48 -14.11
C LYS A 144 2.11 -2.81 -12.64
N ARG A 145 1.01 -2.96 -11.89
CA ARG A 145 1.08 -3.38 -10.49
C ARG A 145 1.74 -4.75 -10.37
N PRO A 146 2.64 -4.97 -9.39
CA PRO A 146 3.25 -6.26 -9.17
C PRO A 146 2.23 -7.31 -8.72
N THR A 147 2.65 -8.58 -8.70
CA THR A 147 1.86 -9.65 -8.08
C THR A 147 2.15 -9.71 -6.59
N MET A 148 1.21 -10.19 -5.78
CA MET A 148 1.47 -10.43 -4.34
C MET A 148 2.66 -11.38 -4.12
N LYS A 149 2.83 -12.38 -5.00
CA LYS A 149 4.00 -13.28 -4.95
C LYS A 149 5.32 -12.53 -5.09
N TYR A 150 5.39 -11.60 -6.05
CA TYR A 150 6.58 -10.78 -6.25
C TYR A 150 6.84 -9.86 -5.06
N ILE A 151 5.78 -9.22 -4.53
CA ILE A 151 5.88 -8.36 -3.34
C ILE A 151 6.46 -9.14 -2.16
N VAL A 152 5.92 -10.32 -1.85
CA VAL A 152 6.41 -11.17 -0.76
C VAL A 152 7.88 -11.54 -0.96
N GLN A 153 8.27 -11.91 -2.19
CA GLN A 153 9.66 -12.23 -2.50
C GLN A 153 10.60 -11.06 -2.21
N MET A 154 10.23 -9.84 -2.62
CA MET A 154 11.04 -8.64 -2.37
C MET A 154 11.16 -8.33 -0.87
N LEU A 155 10.07 -8.51 -0.10
CA LEU A 155 10.08 -8.27 1.34
C LEU A 155 10.97 -9.26 2.09
N ILE A 156 10.87 -10.56 1.76
CA ILE A 156 11.72 -11.61 2.36
C ILE A 156 13.20 -11.35 2.05
N SER A 157 13.54 -11.04 0.80
CA SER A 157 14.94 -10.76 0.44
C SER A 157 15.52 -9.56 1.20
N ALA A 158 14.72 -8.54 1.49
CA ALA A 158 15.16 -7.38 2.25
C ALA A 158 15.30 -7.65 3.75
N GLU A 159 14.58 -8.64 4.28
CA GLU A 159 14.74 -9.12 5.64
C GLU A 159 16.04 -9.93 5.78
N ASP A 160 16.29 -10.86 4.85
CA ASP A 160 17.50 -11.68 4.82
C ASP A 160 18.78 -10.83 4.73
N GLU A 161 18.76 -9.77 3.90
CA GLU A 161 19.89 -8.83 3.78
C GLU A 161 20.16 -8.06 5.08
N ALA A 162 19.13 -7.67 5.84
CA ALA A 162 19.33 -6.98 7.11
C ALA A 162 19.97 -7.90 8.17
N HIS A 163 19.61 -9.18 8.19
CA HIS A 163 20.18 -10.17 9.11
C HIS A 163 21.61 -10.59 8.72
N ALA A 164 22.02 -10.44 7.46
CA ALA A 164 23.38 -10.75 7.01
C ALA A 164 24.45 -9.76 7.51
N PHE A 165 24.06 -8.61 8.06
CA PHE A 165 24.96 -7.58 8.61
C PHE A 165 24.90 -7.43 10.14
N THR A 166 24.24 -8.36 10.84
CA THR A 166 24.18 -8.42 12.31
C THR A 166 25.00 -9.60 12.82
#